data_AF-A0A965G6K4-F1
#
_entry.id   AF-A0A965G6K4-F1
#
_cell.length_a   1.000
_cell.length_b   1.000
_cell.length_c   1.000
_cell.angle_alpha   90.00
_cell.angle_beta   90.00
_cell.angle_gamma   90.00
#
_symmetry.space_group_name_H-M   'P 1'
#
loop_
_entity.id
_entity.type
_entity.pdbx_description
1 polymer ?
#
loop_
_entity_poly.entity_id
_entity_poly.type
_entity_poly.pdbx_seq_one_letter_code
_entity_poly.pdbx_strand_id
1 'polypeptide(L)'
;MKHGWILLAFSLLTVTLHAEPANEKLRFESDTNGMSKEEVKMYMGRDPDQEITPHLWRYSGNWSSKKFGEGMDTYNTVDLSFGMLTDSHKYGVTGYYWSVQ
;
A
#
# COMPACT_ATOMS: atom_id res chain seq x y z
N MET A 1 48.04 -15.45 5.37
CA MET A 1 46.87 -16.11 5.97
C MET A 1 46.16 -15.07 6.85
N LYS A 2 45.41 -14.08 6.33
CA LYS A 2 44.04 -14.08 5.76
C LYS A 2 42.95 -14.67 6.67
N HIS A 3 42.86 -14.27 7.94
CA HIS A 3 41.73 -14.58 8.82
C HIS A 3 41.23 -13.33 9.55
N GLY A 4 40.41 -12.50 8.88
CA GLY A 4 39.87 -11.30 9.53
C GLY A 4 38.68 -10.65 8.84
N TRP A 5 37.93 -11.39 8.01
CA TRP A 5 36.86 -10.81 7.18
C TRP A 5 35.54 -11.62 7.22
N ILE A 6 35.32 -12.46 8.25
CA ILE A 6 34.09 -13.28 8.34
C ILE A 6 33.08 -12.70 9.35
N LEU A 7 33.41 -11.64 10.09
CA LEU A 7 32.53 -11.06 11.11
C LEU A 7 31.72 -9.83 10.66
N LEU A 8 31.53 -9.64 9.35
CA LEU A 8 30.75 -8.52 8.80
C LEU A 8 29.64 -8.96 7.83
N ALA A 9 29.20 -10.22 7.89
CA ALA A 9 28.24 -10.78 6.92
C ALA A 9 26.88 -11.16 7.51
N PHE A 10 26.61 -10.90 8.80
CA PHE A 10 25.38 -11.35 9.47
C PHE A 10 24.40 -10.24 9.87
N SER A 11 24.65 -8.98 9.52
CA SER A 11 23.86 -7.85 10.05
C SER A 11 22.72 -7.34 9.17
N LEU A 12 22.30 -8.04 8.11
CA LEU A 12 21.28 -7.53 7.17
C LEU A 12 20.10 -8.46 6.90
N LEU A 13 20.03 -9.62 7.56
CA LEU A 13 18.90 -10.52 7.42
C LEU A 13 17.93 -10.31 8.57
N THR A 14 16.68 -10.03 8.21
CA THR A 14 15.45 -10.03 9.01
C THR A 14 15.21 -8.84 9.95
N VAL A 15 15.07 -7.65 9.36
CA VAL A 15 13.99 -6.75 9.79
C VAL A 15 12.93 -6.77 8.68
N THR A 16 12.18 -7.86 8.58
CA THR A 16 10.81 -7.76 8.05
C THR A 16 9.98 -7.15 9.17
N LEU A 17 10.17 -5.84 9.40
CA LEU A 17 9.11 -5.04 9.99
C LEU A 17 7.97 -5.18 8.98
N HIS A 18 6.97 -6.02 9.27
CA HIS A 18 5.66 -5.84 8.68
C HIS A 18 5.17 -4.49 9.20
N ALA A 19 5.63 -3.41 8.55
CA ALA A 19 5.07 -2.10 8.77
C ALA A 19 3.57 -2.24 8.50
N GLU A 20 2.76 -1.84 9.47
CA GLU A 20 1.33 -1.79 9.28
C GLU A 20 1.03 -0.89 8.07
N PRO A 21 -0.01 -1.19 7.27
CA PRO A 21 -0.42 -0.33 6.17
C PRO A 21 -0.64 1.11 6.66
N ALA A 22 -0.36 2.10 5.81
CA ALA A 22 -0.50 3.49 6.23
C ALA A 22 -1.96 3.83 6.57
N ASN A 23 -2.15 4.44 7.76
CA ASN A 23 -3.43 5.00 8.20
C ASN A 23 -3.65 6.44 7.69
N GLU A 24 -2.65 7.05 7.02
CA GLU A 24 -2.80 8.33 6.36
C GLU A 24 -3.13 8.12 4.88
N LYS A 25 -4.24 8.71 4.41
CA LYS A 25 -4.73 8.60 3.03
C LYS A 25 -3.64 8.91 2.00
N LEU A 26 -2.95 10.05 2.14
CA LEU A 26 -1.97 10.48 1.14
C LEU A 26 -0.74 9.58 1.12
N ARG A 27 -0.35 9.06 2.28
CA ARG A 27 0.77 8.10 2.36
C ARG A 27 0.39 6.78 1.72
N PHE A 28 -0.82 6.30 1.97
CA PHE A 28 -1.36 5.10 1.35
C PHE A 28 -1.37 5.21 -0.18
N GLU A 29 -1.90 6.31 -0.71
CA GLU A 29 -1.95 6.56 -2.16
C GLU A 29 -0.55 6.62 -2.77
N SER A 30 0.40 7.28 -2.07
CA SER A 30 1.79 7.37 -2.53
C SER A 30 2.49 6.01 -2.52
N ASP A 31 2.29 5.21 -1.48
CA ASP A 31 2.97 3.93 -1.32
C ASP A 31 2.45 2.90 -2.32
N THR A 32 1.14 2.92 -2.62
CA THR A 32 0.48 1.87 -3.43
C THR A 32 0.30 2.23 -4.91
N ASN A 33 0.68 3.44 -5.32
CA ASN A 33 0.53 3.89 -6.70
C ASN A 33 1.26 2.97 -7.69
N GLY A 34 0.51 2.44 -8.67
CA GLY A 34 1.04 1.54 -9.70
C GLY A 34 1.46 0.15 -9.21
N MET A 35 1.16 -0.22 -7.95
CA MET A 35 1.34 -1.59 -7.47
C MET A 35 0.42 -2.56 -8.23
N SER A 36 0.90 -3.78 -8.47
CA SER A 36 0.06 -4.88 -8.92
C SER A 36 -0.89 -5.31 -7.80
N LYS A 37 -1.85 -6.16 -8.13
CA LYS A 37 -2.77 -6.75 -7.16
C LYS A 37 -2.05 -7.49 -6.03
N GLU A 38 -1.04 -8.26 -6.38
CA GLU A 38 -0.24 -9.04 -5.43
C GLU A 38 0.59 -8.12 -4.54
N GLU A 39 1.19 -7.07 -5.12
CA GLU A 39 1.93 -6.05 -4.36
C GLU A 39 1.02 -5.32 -3.35
N VAL A 40 -0.22 -4.98 -3.76
CA VAL A 40 -1.23 -4.41 -2.84
C VAL A 40 -1.57 -5.38 -1.72
N LYS A 41 -1.80 -6.67 -1.99
CA LYS A 41 -2.06 -7.67 -0.93
C LYS A 41 -0.90 -7.79 0.05
N MET A 42 0.33 -7.78 -0.45
CA MET A 42 1.54 -7.81 0.37
C MET A 42 1.65 -6.55 1.24
N TYR A 43 1.37 -5.38 0.67
CA TYR A 43 1.34 -4.11 1.40
C TYR A 43 0.27 -4.13 2.50
N MET A 44 -0.95 -4.57 2.16
CA MET A 44 -2.08 -4.65 3.08
C MET A 44 -1.91 -5.74 4.15
N GLY A 45 -1.05 -6.74 3.89
CA GLY A 45 -0.95 -7.94 4.70
C GLY A 45 -2.20 -8.84 4.65
N ARG A 46 -3.11 -8.60 3.68
CA ARG A 46 -4.39 -9.31 3.55
C ARG A 46 -5.02 -9.15 2.17
N ASP A 47 -5.97 -10.04 1.87
CA ASP A 47 -6.88 -9.93 0.74
C ASP A 47 -7.87 -8.76 0.89
N PRO A 48 -8.44 -8.24 -0.21
CA PRO A 48 -9.50 -7.24 -0.15
C PRO A 48 -10.72 -7.77 0.59
N ASP A 49 -11.43 -6.89 1.29
CA ASP A 49 -12.70 -7.26 1.93
C ASP A 49 -13.77 -7.61 0.89
N GLN A 50 -13.70 -6.95 -0.27
CA GLN A 50 -14.58 -7.25 -1.39
C GLN A 50 -13.88 -7.05 -2.74
N GLU A 51 -13.92 -8.07 -3.59
CA GLU A 51 -13.63 -7.93 -5.02
C GLU A 51 -14.93 -7.58 -5.76
N ILE A 52 -15.24 -6.28 -5.90
CA ILE A 52 -16.47 -5.81 -6.56
C ILE A 52 -16.46 -6.23 -8.03
N THR A 53 -15.31 -6.07 -8.70
CA THR A 53 -15.03 -6.62 -10.02
C THR A 53 -13.57 -7.07 -10.10
N PRO A 54 -13.14 -7.76 -11.16
CA PRO A 54 -11.72 -8.05 -11.38
C PRO A 54 -10.83 -6.80 -11.47
N HIS A 55 -11.37 -5.60 -11.59
CA HIS A 55 -10.60 -4.36 -11.72
C HIS A 55 -10.92 -3.34 -10.61
N LEU A 56 -11.73 -3.72 -9.62
CA LEU A 56 -12.16 -2.85 -8.54
C LEU A 56 -12.25 -3.63 -7.23
N TRP A 57 -11.36 -3.33 -6.30
CA TRP A 57 -11.28 -3.99 -4.99
C TRP A 57 -11.53 -2.99 -3.87
N ARG A 58 -12.21 -3.44 -2.81
CA ARG A 58 -12.49 -2.64 -1.61
C ARG A 58 -11.69 -3.15 -0.43
N TYR A 59 -11.12 -2.20 0.31
CA TYR A 59 -10.53 -2.41 1.63
C TYR A 59 -11.22 -1.53 2.67
N SER A 60 -11.62 -2.13 3.78
CA SER A 60 -12.07 -1.48 5.01
C SER A 60 -10.89 -1.20 5.94
N GLY A 61 -10.96 -0.12 6.70
CA GLY A 61 -9.86 0.31 7.58
C GLY A 61 -10.19 1.61 8.29
N ASN A 62 -9.18 2.28 8.83
CA ASN A 62 -9.34 3.59 9.45
C ASN A 62 -8.27 4.52 8.90
N TRP A 63 -8.66 5.35 7.94
CA TRP A 63 -7.77 6.31 7.33
C TRP A 63 -8.13 7.73 7.69
N SER A 64 -7.11 8.57 7.73
CA SER A 64 -7.26 10.00 7.99
C SER A 64 -6.57 10.83 6.93
N SER A 65 -7.06 12.04 6.70
CA SER A 65 -6.39 13.05 5.89
C SER A 65 -6.48 14.39 6.60
N LYS A 66 -5.37 15.11 6.66
CA LYS A 66 -5.33 16.48 7.16
C LYS A 66 -5.17 17.42 5.98
N LYS A 67 -6.17 18.27 5.74
CA LYS A 67 -6.02 19.40 4.83
C LYS A 67 -5.45 20.60 5.58
N PHE A 68 -4.52 21.32 4.95
CA PHE A 68 -3.92 22.49 5.57
C PHE A 68 -4.99 23.59 5.75
N GLY A 69 -5.22 24.01 7.00
CA GLY A 69 -6.24 25.02 7.33
C GLY A 69 -7.66 24.48 7.51
N GLU A 70 -7.89 23.17 7.38
CA GLU A 70 -9.18 22.51 7.61
C GLU A 70 -9.07 21.42 8.69
N GLY A 71 -10.22 20.83 9.07
CA GLY A 71 -10.31 19.71 10.01
C GLY A 71 -9.71 18.41 9.48
N MET A 72 -9.74 17.36 10.32
CA MET A 72 -9.29 16.02 9.95
C MET A 72 -10.46 15.24 9.34
N ASP A 73 -10.31 14.84 8.08
CA ASP A 73 -11.26 13.91 7.44
C ASP A 73 -10.90 12.48 7.84
N THR A 74 -11.92 11.65 8.08
CA THR A 74 -11.76 10.22 8.32
C THR A 74 -12.50 9.41 7.25
N TYR A 75 -11.95 8.24 6.94
CA TYR A 75 -12.49 7.31 5.95
C TYR A 75 -12.41 5.90 6.50
N ASN A 76 -13.45 5.09 6.28
CA ASN A 76 -13.47 3.70 6.73
C ASN A 76 -13.33 2.68 5.59
N THR A 77 -13.35 3.15 4.34
CA THR A 77 -13.17 2.31 3.16
C THR A 77 -12.39 3.02 2.06
N VAL A 78 -11.67 2.23 1.27
CA VAL A 78 -11.04 2.62 0.00
C VAL A 78 -11.33 1.60 -1.09
N ASP A 79 -11.79 2.08 -2.24
CA ASP A 79 -11.86 1.29 -3.47
C ASP A 79 -10.64 1.58 -4.34
N LEU A 80 -9.93 0.53 -4.73
CA LEU A 80 -8.76 0.56 -5.60
C LEU A 80 -9.17 0.11 -7.00
N SER A 81 -8.98 0.98 -7.98
CA SER A 81 -9.15 0.62 -9.39
C SER A 81 -7.82 0.13 -9.97
N PHE A 82 -7.87 -0.94 -10.75
CA PHE A 82 -6.69 -1.50 -11.42
C PHE A 82 -6.82 -1.39 -12.94
N GLY A 83 -5.73 -1.02 -13.60
CA GLY A 83 -5.69 -0.81 -15.04
C GLY A 83 -4.27 -0.83 -15.61
N MET A 84 -4.18 -0.66 -16.93
CA MET A 84 -2.89 -0.47 -17.61
C MET A 84 -2.35 0.93 -17.33
N LEU A 85 -1.14 1.01 -16.77
CA LEU A 85 -0.41 2.27 -16.58
C LEU A 85 0.17 2.71 -17.93
N THR A 86 -0.11 3.96 -18.32
CA THR A 86 0.26 4.50 -19.64
C THR A 86 1.76 4.54 -19.86
N ASP A 87 2.53 4.83 -18.81
CA ASP A 87 3.96 5.13 -18.96
C ASP A 87 4.82 3.87 -18.87
N SER A 88 4.36 2.86 -18.12
CA SER A 88 5.14 1.65 -17.82
C SER A 88 4.64 0.39 -18.53
N HIS A 89 3.47 0.44 -19.19
CA HIS A 89 2.77 -0.74 -19.71
C HIS A 89 2.57 -1.85 -18.67
N LYS A 90 2.66 -1.52 -17.37
CA LYS A 90 2.40 -2.42 -16.25
C LYS A 90 0.93 -2.33 -15.89
N TYR A 91 0.32 -3.46 -15.54
CA TYR A 91 -0.99 -3.49 -14.93
C TYR A 91 -0.88 -3.25 -13.42
N GLY A 92 -1.58 -2.24 -12.89
CA GLY A 92 -1.47 -1.86 -11.48
C GLY A 92 -2.57 -0.89 -11.03
N VAL A 93 -2.45 -0.37 -9.80
CA VAL A 93 -3.38 0.62 -9.24
C VAL A 93 -3.37 1.90 -10.08
N THR A 94 -4.56 2.33 -10.50
CA THR A 94 -4.78 3.53 -11.32
C THR A 94 -5.65 4.58 -10.63
N GLY A 95 -6.25 4.27 -9.49
CA GLY A 95 -7.19 5.18 -8.83
C GLY A 95 -7.65 4.71 -7.47
N TYR A 96 -8.13 5.69 -6.69
CA TYR A 96 -8.58 5.53 -5.32
C TYR A 96 -9.92 6.25 -5.15
N TYR A 97 -10.88 5.58 -4.54
CA TYR A 97 -12.13 6.20 -4.10
C TYR A 97 -12.32 5.97 -2.60
N TRP A 98 -12.41 7.06 -1.84
CA TRP A 98 -12.47 7.04 -0.38
C TRP A 98 -13.88 7.35 0.09
N SER A 99 -14.40 6.58 1.05
CA SER A 99 -15.74 6.81 1.58
C SER A 99 -15.87 6.53 3.08
N VAL A 100 -16.95 7.08 3.64
CA VAL A 100 -17.45 6.77 4.99
C VAL A 100 -18.74 5.97 4.79
N GLN A 101 -18.71 4.68 5.14
CA GLN A 101 -19.89 3.80 5.18
C GLN A 101 -20.52 3.74 6.57
#